data_AF-A0A2E0L5F6-F1
#
_entry.id   AF-A0A2E0L5F6-F1
#
_cell.length_a   1.000
_cell.length_b   1.000
_cell.length_c   1.000
_cell.angle_alpha   90.00
_cell.angle_beta   90.00
_cell.angle_gamma   90.00
#
_symmetry.space_group_name_H-M   'P 1'
#
loop_
_entity.id
_entity.type
_entity.pdbx_description
1 polymer ?
#
loop_
_entity_poly.entity_id
_entity_poly.type
_entity_poly.pdbx_seq_one_letter_code
_entity_poly.pdbx_strand_id
1 'polypeptide(L)'
;MATTARTWFYTTPEPRPYYIEERVNHTLWNNRLQTLSMVCTQAVPPIKMEGNWQGNAITFEWQPGQWFTLRMAQENRELIGVLRQMLMMRPALTYDDAEGMTVIEWHTDGGGERWRTIQGQPGFQGLRRLRKD
;
A
#
# COMPACT_ATOMS: atom_id res chain seq x y z
N MET A 1 -5.21 19.46 12.71
CA MET A 1 -5.60 18.03 12.64
C MET A 1 -4.36 17.23 12.26
N ALA A 2 -4.00 16.20 13.02
CA ALA A 2 -2.89 15.32 12.64
C ALA A 2 -3.30 14.49 11.41
N THR A 3 -2.43 14.40 10.40
CA THR A 3 -2.63 13.55 9.23
C THR A 3 -2.43 12.09 9.64
N THR A 4 -3.43 11.26 9.36
CA THR A 4 -3.41 9.81 9.59
C THR A 4 -3.99 9.10 8.38
N ALA A 5 -3.89 7.76 8.32
CA ALA A 5 -4.56 6.95 7.30
C ALA A 5 -6.06 7.26 7.16
N ARG A 6 -6.72 7.74 8.23
CA ARG A 6 -8.13 8.17 8.17
C ARG A 6 -8.40 9.31 7.20
N THR A 7 -7.38 10.07 6.81
CA THR A 7 -7.51 11.27 5.98
C THR A 7 -7.18 11.05 4.51
N TRP A 8 -6.71 9.87 4.12
CA TRP A 8 -6.29 9.57 2.74
C TRP A 8 -6.54 8.11 2.30
N PHE A 9 -6.52 7.16 3.24
CA PHE A 9 -6.88 5.77 2.96
C PHE A 9 -8.37 5.51 3.20
N TYR A 10 -8.89 5.86 4.38
CA TYR A 10 -10.31 5.59 4.71
C TYR A 10 -11.30 6.62 4.16
N THR A 11 -10.80 7.72 3.62
CA THR A 11 -11.57 8.78 2.98
C THR A 11 -10.88 9.17 1.69
N THR A 12 -11.64 9.54 0.68
CA THR A 12 -11.09 10.08 -0.57
C THR A 12 -10.46 11.45 -0.29
N PRO A 13 -9.13 11.61 -0.44
CA PRO A 13 -8.50 12.92 -0.34
C PRO A 13 -8.92 13.78 -1.53
N GLU A 14 -8.74 15.10 -1.43
CA GLU A 14 -8.90 15.99 -2.58
C GLU A 14 -7.93 15.55 -3.69
N PRO A 15 -8.37 15.44 -4.96
CA PRO A 15 -7.57 14.87 -6.06
C PRO A 15 -6.53 15.89 -6.58
N ARG A 16 -5.69 16.39 -5.67
CA ARG A 16 -4.55 17.28 -5.95
C ARG A 16 -3.28 16.58 -5.49
N PRO A 17 -2.32 16.28 -6.40
CA PRO A 17 -1.11 15.53 -6.08
C PRO A 17 -0.40 16.03 -4.81
N TYR A 18 -0.14 17.33 -4.73
CA TYR A 18 0.52 17.96 -3.59
C TYR A 18 -0.21 17.72 -2.25
N TYR A 19 -1.55 17.78 -2.22
CA TYR A 19 -2.29 17.54 -0.97
C TYR A 19 -2.30 16.08 -0.55
N ILE A 20 -2.23 15.15 -1.51
CA ILE A 20 -2.09 13.73 -1.24
C ILE A 20 -0.69 13.45 -0.68
N GLU A 21 0.35 13.99 -1.32
CA GLU A 21 1.74 13.89 -0.89
C GLU A 21 1.93 14.36 0.55
N GLU A 22 1.51 15.59 0.87
CA GLU A 22 1.60 16.15 2.22
C GLU A 22 0.95 15.22 3.26
N ARG A 23 -0.28 14.74 2.99
CA ARG A 23 -1.02 13.86 3.91
C ARG A 23 -0.33 12.52 4.11
N VAL A 24 0.09 11.87 3.04
CA VAL A 24 0.73 10.56 3.09
C VAL A 24 2.10 10.67 3.73
N ASN A 25 2.95 11.58 3.26
CA ASN A 25 4.30 11.77 3.78
C ASN A 25 4.30 12.14 5.27
N HIS A 26 3.45 13.09 5.69
CA HIS A 26 3.34 13.42 7.12
C HIS A 26 2.84 12.23 7.94
N THR A 27 1.93 11.41 7.38
CA THR A 27 1.51 10.17 8.06
C THR A 27 2.69 9.21 8.22
N LEU A 28 3.50 9.00 7.18
CA LEU A 28 4.68 8.13 7.22
C LEU A 28 5.71 8.63 8.24
N TRP A 29 6.01 9.93 8.24
CA TRP A 29 6.99 10.53 9.15
C TRP A 29 6.54 10.44 10.62
N ASN A 30 5.24 10.64 10.89
CA ASN A 30 4.65 10.44 12.22
C ASN A 30 4.73 8.97 12.70
N ASN A 31 4.89 8.01 11.77
CA ASN A 31 5.02 6.58 12.04
C ASN A 31 6.47 6.07 11.90
N ARG A 32 7.46 6.96 12.09
CA ARG A 32 8.91 6.64 12.10
C ARG A 32 9.50 6.23 10.75
N LEU A 33 8.86 6.60 9.64
CA LEU A 33 9.40 6.43 8.29
C LEU A 33 9.92 7.76 7.73
N GLN A 34 10.68 8.54 8.52
CA GLN A 34 11.10 9.90 8.14
C GLN A 34 11.98 9.96 6.89
N THR A 35 12.68 8.88 6.56
CA THR A 35 13.52 8.78 5.36
C THR A 35 12.74 8.36 4.12
N LEU A 36 11.45 8.03 4.26
CA LEU A 36 10.58 7.74 3.13
C LEU A 36 9.86 9.01 2.69
N SER A 37 10.05 9.38 1.43
CA SER A 37 9.24 10.39 0.77
C SER A 37 8.58 9.77 -0.45
N MET A 38 7.28 10.00 -0.58
CA MET A 38 6.45 9.51 -1.66
C MET A 38 6.01 10.68 -2.54
N VAL A 39 6.03 10.49 -3.84
CA VAL A 39 5.56 11.43 -4.86
C VAL A 39 4.29 10.87 -5.50
N CYS A 40 3.26 11.69 -5.65
CA CYS A 40 1.98 11.27 -6.22
C CYS A 40 2.04 11.28 -7.74
N THR A 41 1.98 10.09 -8.34
CA THR A 41 1.98 9.90 -9.80
C THR A 41 0.56 9.81 -10.38
N GLN A 42 -0.44 9.45 -9.56
CA GLN A 42 -1.84 9.44 -9.96
C GLN A 42 -2.74 9.89 -8.79
N ALA A 43 -3.37 11.06 -8.90
CA ALA A 43 -4.18 11.65 -7.81
C ALA A 43 -5.66 11.22 -7.80
N VAL A 44 -6.10 10.46 -8.81
CA VAL A 44 -7.47 9.92 -8.90
C VAL A 44 -7.47 8.44 -8.57
N PRO A 45 -8.52 7.92 -7.88
CA PRO A 45 -8.59 6.51 -7.53
C PRO A 45 -8.54 5.57 -8.75
N PRO A 46 -7.77 4.46 -8.68
CA PRO A 46 -6.85 4.11 -7.60
C PRO A 46 -5.65 5.07 -7.54
N ILE A 47 -5.39 5.66 -6.38
CA ILE A 47 -4.33 6.66 -6.21
C ILE A 47 -2.98 5.94 -6.21
N LYS A 48 -2.00 6.50 -6.91
CA LYS A 48 -0.64 5.93 -7.02
C LYS A 48 0.40 6.91 -6.52
N MET A 49 1.36 6.38 -5.76
CA MET A 49 2.53 7.10 -5.32
C MET A 49 3.78 6.23 -5.44
N GLU A 50 4.91 6.87 -5.70
CA GLU A 50 6.21 6.21 -5.82
C GLU A 50 7.21 6.84 -4.87
N GLY A 51 8.14 6.04 -4.34
CA GLY A 51 9.18 6.52 -3.45
C GLY A 51 10.37 5.59 -3.39
N ASN A 52 11.35 5.94 -2.56
CA ASN A 52 12.54 5.14 -2.33
C ASN A 52 12.69 4.85 -0.83
N TRP A 53 12.87 3.58 -0.49
CA TRP A 53 13.16 3.13 0.86
C TRP A 53 14.48 2.37 0.89
N GLN A 54 15.50 2.96 1.53
CA GLN A 54 16.83 2.35 1.70
C GLN A 54 17.45 1.91 0.36
N GLY A 55 17.28 2.69 -0.69
CA GLY A 55 17.78 2.38 -2.03
C GLY A 55 16.82 1.55 -2.90
N ASN A 56 15.73 1.02 -2.33
CA ASN A 56 14.75 0.23 -3.07
C ASN A 56 13.57 1.09 -3.52
N ALA A 57 13.21 1.02 -4.80
CA ALA A 57 11.99 1.61 -5.31
C ALA A 57 10.77 0.92 -4.67
N ILE A 58 9.81 1.72 -4.21
CA ILE A 58 8.54 1.24 -3.72
C ILE A 58 7.39 2.01 -4.37
N THR A 59 6.26 1.33 -4.53
CA THR A 59 5.03 1.92 -5.04
C THR A 59 3.91 1.66 -4.05
N PHE A 60 3.14 2.71 -3.77
CA PHE A 60 1.85 2.60 -3.10
C PHE A 60 0.76 2.78 -4.16
N GLU A 61 -0.21 1.89 -4.13
CA GLU A 61 -1.44 2.05 -4.90
C GLU A 61 -2.62 1.74 -4.00
N TRP A 62 -3.68 2.57 -4.01
CA TRP A 62 -4.84 2.29 -3.18
C TRP A 62 -6.14 2.84 -3.75
N GLN A 63 -7.22 2.14 -3.44
CA GLN A 63 -8.59 2.62 -3.60
C GLN A 63 -9.10 3.08 -2.22
N PRO A 64 -9.45 4.37 -2.04
CA PRO A 64 -9.93 4.86 -0.76
C PRO A 64 -11.11 4.04 -0.23
N GLY A 65 -11.00 3.63 1.04
CA GLY A 65 -11.99 2.85 1.76
C GLY A 65 -12.06 1.36 1.38
N GLN A 66 -11.22 0.88 0.46
CA GLN A 66 -11.32 -0.50 -0.05
C GLN A 66 -10.04 -1.30 0.17
N TRP A 67 -8.94 -0.91 -0.47
CA TRP A 67 -7.71 -1.70 -0.48
C TRP A 67 -6.48 -0.81 -0.67
N PHE A 68 -5.33 -1.29 -0.18
CA PHE A 68 -4.02 -0.66 -0.31
C PHE A 68 -2.98 -1.72 -0.70
N THR A 69 -2.09 -1.36 -1.61
CA THR A 69 -1.05 -2.22 -2.15
C THR A 69 0.31 -1.56 -1.96
N LEU A 70 1.22 -2.30 -1.33
CA LEU A 70 2.65 -2.00 -1.33
C LEU A 70 3.33 -2.91 -2.36
N ARG A 71 4.12 -2.32 -3.23
CA ARG A 71 4.96 -3.02 -4.20
C ARG A 71 6.41 -2.62 -4.00
N MET A 72 7.31 -3.61 -3.97
CA MET A 72 8.74 -3.39 -3.68
C MET A 72 9.60 -4.50 -4.28
N ALA A 73 10.87 -4.20 -4.58
CA ALA A 73 11.78 -5.17 -5.19
C ALA A 73 12.12 -6.35 -4.25
N GLN A 74 12.10 -6.12 -2.93
CA GLN A 74 12.36 -7.13 -1.91
C GLN A 74 11.45 -6.90 -0.71
N GLU A 75 10.94 -7.98 -0.10
CA GLU A 75 10.11 -7.91 1.10
C GLU A 75 10.84 -7.18 2.24
N ASN A 76 10.27 -6.09 2.74
CA ASN A 76 10.75 -5.39 3.92
C ASN A 76 9.75 -5.51 5.08
N ARG A 77 10.06 -6.38 6.05
CA ARG A 77 9.17 -6.68 7.19
C ARG A 77 8.92 -5.50 8.11
N GLU A 78 9.90 -4.60 8.26
CA GLU A 78 9.76 -3.40 9.08
C GLU A 78 8.72 -2.46 8.45
N LEU A 79 8.85 -2.17 7.15
CA LEU A 79 7.91 -1.33 6.41
C LEU A 79 6.49 -1.93 6.44
N ILE A 80 6.35 -3.24 6.19
CA ILE A 80 5.06 -3.93 6.28
C ILE A 80 4.45 -3.82 7.68
N GLY A 81 5.28 -3.96 8.73
CA GLY A 81 4.87 -3.82 10.12
C GLY A 81 4.35 -2.42 10.45
N VAL A 82 5.05 -1.39 10.01
CA VAL A 82 4.64 0.01 10.20
C VAL A 82 3.35 0.31 9.42
N LEU A 83 3.26 -0.09 8.15
CA LEU A 83 2.06 0.13 7.33
C LEU A 83 0.83 -0.58 7.92
N ARG A 84 1.00 -1.80 8.45
CA ARG A 84 -0.07 -2.49 9.20
C ARG A 84 -0.58 -1.65 10.38
N GLN A 85 0.31 -1.05 11.16
CA GLN A 85 -0.07 -0.23 12.31
C GLN A 85 -0.75 1.07 11.85
N MET A 86 -0.16 1.74 10.87
CA MET A 86 -0.65 2.99 10.28
C MET A 86 -2.04 2.83 9.67
N LEU A 87 -2.25 1.76 8.90
CA LEU A 87 -3.54 1.44 8.29
C LEU A 87 -4.51 0.85 9.32
N MET A 88 -4.08 0.46 10.52
CA MET A 88 -4.89 -0.29 11.48
C MET A 88 -5.51 -1.58 10.90
N MET A 89 -4.84 -2.18 9.91
CA MET A 89 -5.34 -3.31 9.13
C MET A 89 -4.24 -4.35 8.97
N ARG A 90 -4.60 -5.63 9.10
CA ARG A 90 -3.65 -6.73 8.83
C ARG A 90 -3.50 -6.91 7.31
N PRO A 91 -2.29 -7.20 6.80
CA PRO A 91 -2.11 -7.63 5.41
C PRO A 91 -3.02 -8.83 5.10
N ALA A 92 -3.59 -8.85 3.92
CA ALA A 92 -4.47 -9.89 3.43
C ALA A 92 -3.73 -10.88 2.53
N LEU A 93 -3.00 -10.36 1.53
CA LEU A 93 -2.37 -11.15 0.48
C LEU A 93 -0.89 -10.78 0.30
N THR A 94 -0.10 -11.73 -0.16
CA THR A 94 1.26 -11.51 -0.69
C THR A 94 1.51 -12.40 -1.90
N TYR A 95 2.24 -11.89 -2.87
CA TYR A 95 2.66 -12.58 -4.08
C TYR A 95 3.78 -11.79 -4.76
N ASP A 96 4.41 -12.37 -5.78
CA ASP A 96 5.26 -11.65 -6.72
C ASP A 96 4.47 -11.43 -8.02
N ASP A 97 4.52 -10.21 -8.57
CA ASP A 97 3.82 -9.87 -9.81
C ASP A 97 4.63 -10.22 -11.07
N ALA A 98 4.06 -9.90 -12.23
CA ALA A 98 4.63 -10.24 -13.54
C ALA A 98 5.98 -9.55 -13.82
N GLU A 99 6.32 -8.46 -13.10
CA GLU A 99 7.61 -7.79 -13.21
C GLU A 99 8.58 -8.26 -12.11
N GLY A 100 8.22 -9.29 -11.35
CA GLY A 100 9.04 -9.86 -10.28
C GLY A 100 9.10 -9.02 -9.01
N MET A 101 8.17 -8.08 -8.83
CA MET A 101 8.11 -7.25 -7.63
C MET A 101 7.26 -7.96 -6.57
N THR A 102 7.73 -7.93 -5.31
CA THR A 102 6.95 -8.42 -4.19
C THR A 102 5.82 -7.44 -3.86
N VAL A 103 4.61 -7.98 -3.80
CA VAL A 103 3.38 -7.24 -3.51
C VAL A 103 2.80 -7.70 -2.18
N ILE A 104 2.42 -6.72 -1.35
CA ILE A 104 1.68 -6.92 -0.11
C ILE A 104 0.40 -6.09 -0.21
N GLU A 105 -0.75 -6.74 -0.05
CA GLU A 105 -2.04 -6.07 -0.14
C GLU A 105 -2.79 -6.10 1.19
N TRP A 106 -3.47 -5.00 1.50
CA TRP A 106 -4.41 -4.83 2.60
C TRP A 106 -5.79 -4.58 2.01
N HIS A 107 -6.79 -5.31 2.49
CA HIS A 107 -8.15 -5.22 1.96
C HIS A 107 -9.16 -5.18 3.11
N THR A 108 -10.14 -4.28 3.00
CA THR A 108 -11.24 -4.16 3.97
C THR A 108 -12.15 -5.39 4.00
N ASP A 109 -12.30 -6.09 2.86
CA ASP A 109 -13.02 -7.37 2.73
C ASP A 109 -12.17 -8.60 3.13
N GLY A 110 -10.92 -8.39 3.55
CA GLY A 110 -9.98 -9.47 3.84
C GLY A 110 -9.29 -10.09 2.61
N GLY A 111 -9.49 -9.53 1.41
CA GLY A 111 -8.85 -9.96 0.17
C GLY A 111 -9.58 -11.09 -0.54
N GLY A 112 -10.84 -11.35 -0.18
CA GLY A 112 -11.63 -12.48 -0.69
C GLY A 112 -12.02 -12.30 -2.16
N GLU A 113 -12.43 -11.09 -2.57
CA GLU A 113 -12.65 -10.77 -3.97
C GLU A 113 -11.35 -10.85 -4.77
N ARG A 114 -10.31 -10.17 -4.30
CA ARG A 114 -9.01 -10.12 -4.97
C ARG A 114 -8.38 -11.49 -5.15
N TRP A 115 -8.44 -12.35 -4.13
CA TRP A 115 -7.99 -13.74 -4.22
C TRP A 115 -8.65 -14.48 -5.38
N ARG A 116 -9.98 -14.40 -5.50
CA ARG A 116 -10.72 -15.06 -6.58
C ARG A 116 -10.33 -14.55 -7.95
N THR A 117 -9.97 -13.26 -8.06
CA THR A 117 -9.51 -12.67 -9.31
C THR A 117 -8.14 -13.19 -9.73
N ILE A 118 -7.16 -13.23 -8.82
CA ILE A 118 -5.74 -13.48 -9.17
C ILE A 118 -5.30 -14.93 -9.01
N GLN A 119 -6.07 -15.77 -8.29
CA GLN A 119 -5.74 -17.18 -8.13
C GLN A 119 -5.72 -17.89 -9.49
N GLY A 120 -4.64 -18.62 -9.76
CA GLY A 120 -4.46 -19.37 -11.00
C GLY A 120 -4.05 -18.52 -12.21
N GLN A 121 -3.88 -17.20 -12.04
CA GLN A 121 -3.35 -16.34 -13.08
C GLN A 121 -1.81 -16.43 -13.15
N PRO A 122 -1.21 -16.73 -14.31
CA PRO A 122 0.24 -16.94 -14.44
C PRO A 122 1.12 -15.75 -14.04
N GLY A 123 0.58 -14.53 -14.10
CA GLY A 123 1.30 -13.30 -13.74
C GLY A 123 1.46 -13.07 -12.23
N PHE A 124 0.94 -13.97 -11.38
CA PHE A 124 0.99 -13.85 -9.94
C PHE A 124 1.62 -15.11 -9.33
N GLN A 125 2.87 -14.99 -8.91
CA GLN A 125 3.64 -16.11 -8.36
C GLN A 125 3.63 -16.09 -6.83
N GLY A 126 3.76 -17.27 -6.21
CA GLY A 126 3.89 -17.36 -4.74
C GLY A 126 2.69 -16.79 -3.96
N LEU A 127 1.50 -16.75 -4.58
CA LEU A 127 0.29 -16.19 -3.99
C LEU A 127 -0.09 -16.88 -2.68
N ARG A 128 -0.17 -16.10 -1.59
CA ARG A 128 -0.49 -16.56 -0.24
C ARG A 128 -1.48 -15.64 0.46
N ARG A 129 -2.40 -16.24 1.23
CA ARG A 129 -3.19 -15.51 2.24
C ARG A 129 -2.36 -15.35 3.51
N LEU A 130 -2.36 -14.14 4.05
CA LEU A 130 -1.65 -13.79 5.29
C LEU A 130 -2.57 -13.81 6.52
N ARG A 131 -3.89 -13.91 6.32
CA ARG A 131 -4.87 -14.15 7.37
C ARG A 131 -5.31 -15.61 7.28
N LYS A 132 -5.33 -16.31 8.42
CA LYS A 132 -6.20 -17.49 8.57
C LYS A 132 -7.60 -16.96 8.80
N ASP A 133 -8.54 -17.44 7.99
CA ASP A 133 -9.98 -17.24 8.19
C ASP A 133 -10.39 -17.69 9.60
#